data_AF-R0GC53-F1
#
_entry.id   AF-R0GC53-F1
#
_cell.length_a   1.000
_cell.length_b   1.000
_cell.length_c   1.000
_cell.angle_alpha   90.00
_cell.angle_beta   90.00
_cell.angle_gamma   90.00
#
_symmetry.space_group_name_H-M   'P 1'
#
loop_
_entity.id
_entity.type
_entity.pdbx_description
1 polymer ?
#
loop_
_entity_poly.entity_id
_entity_poly.type
_entity_poly.pdbx_seq_one_letter_code
_entity_poly.pdbx_strand_id
1 'polypeptide(L)'
;FQAAGATLNLAISYANRYAGFAGKVAKENPKLKRDFATIQNAFRGISISLKSAKHELKDSPDFANYDVMVCTDGTTMMKKLIGKNTDKVSKTVMLMTLKMEELIAMAVGATLAVGG
;
A
#
# COMPACT_ATOMS: atom_id res chain seq x y z
N PHE A 1 -3.44 -17.46 12.21
CA PHE A 1 -4.02 -16.11 12.43
C PHE A 1 -3.04 -15.06 12.99
N GLN A 2 -2.28 -15.32 14.06
CA GLN A 2 -1.38 -14.30 14.63
C GLN A 2 -0.32 -13.78 13.65
N ALA A 3 0.36 -14.68 12.93
CA ALA A 3 1.35 -14.30 11.91
C ALA A 3 0.72 -13.44 10.79
N ALA A 4 -0.42 -13.87 10.24
CA ALA A 4 -1.16 -13.09 9.25
C ALA A 4 -1.58 -11.71 9.74
N GLY A 5 -2.10 -11.61 10.97
CA GLY A 5 -2.42 -10.32 11.59
C GLY A 5 -1.19 -9.43 11.79
N ALA A 6 -0.04 -10.00 12.15
CA ALA A 6 1.21 -9.26 12.27
C ALA A 6 1.71 -8.74 10.90
N THR A 7 1.65 -9.56 9.86
CA THR A 7 1.99 -9.16 8.48
C THR A 7 1.09 -8.02 7.99
N LEU A 8 -0.22 -8.11 8.22
CA LEU A 8 -1.16 -7.03 7.89
C LEU A 8 -0.83 -5.74 8.65
N ASN A 9 -0.55 -5.81 9.95
CA ASN A 9 -0.15 -4.64 10.74
C ASN A 9 1.12 -3.97 10.20
N LEU A 10 2.12 -4.77 9.79
CA LEU A 10 3.35 -4.25 9.20
C LEU A 10 3.07 -3.52 7.89
N ALA A 11 2.28 -4.12 7.00
CA ALA A 11 1.90 -3.53 5.73
C ALA A 11 1.09 -2.22 5.93
N ILE A 12 0.12 -2.21 6.84
CA ILE A 12 -0.66 -1.02 7.23
C ILE A 12 0.26 0.12 7.71
N SER A 13 1.23 -0.20 8.57
CA SER A 13 2.18 0.79 9.11
C SER A 13 2.98 1.45 7.99
N TYR A 14 3.49 0.65 7.05
CA TYR A 14 4.22 1.14 5.89
C TYR A 14 3.34 1.99 4.96
N ALA A 15 2.14 1.53 4.64
CA ALA A 15 1.18 2.28 3.82
C ALA A 15 0.88 3.66 4.42
N ASN A 16 0.61 3.74 5.73
CA ASN A 16 0.37 5.02 6.41
C ASN A 16 1.60 5.95 6.36
N ARG A 17 2.79 5.41 6.60
CA ARG A 17 4.04 6.18 6.53
C ARG A 17 4.28 6.73 5.12
N TYR A 18 4.05 5.92 4.10
CA TYR A 18 4.23 6.30 2.71
C TYR A 18 3.20 7.32 2.23
N ALA A 19 1.94 7.19 2.68
CA ALA A 19 0.93 8.24 2.50
C ALA A 19 1.35 9.57 3.13
N GLY A 20 1.93 9.53 4.33
CA GLY A 20 2.47 10.72 5.01
C GLY A 20 3.59 11.39 4.23
N PHE A 21 4.54 10.60 3.72
CA PHE A 21 5.62 11.10 2.86
C PHE A 21 5.07 11.76 1.60
N ALA A 22 4.18 11.07 0.87
CA ALA A 22 3.62 11.59 -0.37
C ALA A 22 2.83 12.89 -0.14
N GLY A 23 2.03 12.94 0.94
CA GLY A 23 1.29 14.14 1.33
C GLY A 23 2.20 15.32 1.70
N LYS A 24 3.35 15.06 2.33
CA LYS A 24 4.34 16.10 2.62
C LYS A 24 4.89 16.70 1.32
N VAL A 25 5.33 15.87 0.39
CA VAL A 25 5.85 16.32 -0.92
C VAL A 25 4.79 17.09 -1.69
N ALA A 26 3.53 16.63 -1.69
CA ALA A 26 2.45 17.32 -2.38
C ALA A 26 2.20 18.74 -1.84
N LYS A 27 2.42 18.96 -0.54
CA LYS A 27 2.30 20.28 0.10
C LYS A 27 3.50 21.18 -0.22
N GLU A 28 4.70 20.62 -0.25
CA GLU A 28 5.95 21.37 -0.36
C GLU A 28 6.37 21.68 -1.80
N ASN A 29 5.92 20.88 -2.77
CA ASN A 29 6.30 21.04 -4.18
C ASN A 29 5.09 21.22 -5.11
N PRO A 30 4.77 22.46 -5.54
CA PRO A 30 3.65 22.74 -6.43
C PRO A 30 3.71 21.98 -7.77
N LYS A 31 4.90 21.71 -8.31
CA LYS A 31 5.07 20.98 -9.57
C LYS A 31 4.68 19.50 -9.45
N LEU A 32 4.85 18.92 -8.27
CA LEU A 32 4.56 17.52 -7.98
C LEU A 32 3.23 17.31 -7.24
N LYS A 33 2.55 18.40 -6.86
CA LYS A 33 1.36 18.39 -6.01
C LYS A 33 0.29 17.41 -6.48
N ARG A 34 -0.03 17.42 -7.77
CA ARG A 34 -1.09 16.57 -8.33
C ARG A 34 -0.74 15.10 -8.21
N ASP A 35 0.41 14.70 -8.74
CA ASP A 35 0.83 13.30 -8.76
C ASP A 35 1.02 12.76 -7.35
N PHE A 36 1.63 13.55 -6.46
CA PHE A 36 1.86 13.13 -5.08
C PHE A 36 0.61 13.14 -4.21
N ALA A 37 -0.39 13.96 -4.49
CA ALA A 37 -1.71 13.85 -3.87
C ALA A 37 -2.41 12.56 -4.31
N THR A 38 -2.30 12.18 -5.59
CA THR A 38 -2.82 10.91 -6.09
C THR A 38 -2.12 9.72 -5.44
N ILE A 39 -0.79 9.75 -5.33
CA ILE A 39 0.01 8.72 -4.65
C ILE A 39 -0.36 8.64 -3.15
N GLN A 40 -0.53 9.78 -2.47
CA GLN A 40 -0.99 9.82 -1.09
C GLN A 40 -2.33 9.09 -0.92
N ASN A 41 -3.29 9.36 -1.81
CA ASN A 41 -4.60 8.72 -1.77
C ASN A 41 -4.51 7.23 -2.07
N ALA A 42 -3.63 6.79 -2.98
CA ALA A 42 -3.40 5.38 -3.24
C ALA A 42 -2.87 4.63 -2.00
N PHE A 43 -1.86 5.16 -1.33
CA PHE A 43 -1.36 4.56 -0.08
C PHE A 43 -2.40 4.55 1.04
N ARG A 44 -3.27 5.57 1.11
CA ARG A 44 -4.41 5.58 2.05
C ARG A 44 -5.42 4.49 1.72
N GLY A 45 -5.75 4.32 0.44
CA GLY A 45 -6.62 3.24 -0.04
C GLY A 45 -6.07 1.88 0.36
N ILE A 46 -4.78 1.62 0.10
CA ILE A 46 -4.10 0.38 0.53
C ILE A 46 -4.21 0.19 2.04
N SER A 47 -3.93 1.24 2.83
CA SER A 47 -4.05 1.16 4.30
C SER A 47 -5.48 0.81 4.76
N ILE A 48 -6.51 1.34 4.09
CA ILE A 48 -7.91 1.06 4.40
C ILE A 48 -8.25 -0.40 4.06
N SER A 49 -7.92 -0.87 2.85
CA SER A 49 -8.15 -2.25 2.44
C SER A 49 -7.43 -3.26 3.34
N LEU A 50 -6.18 -2.99 3.72
CA LEU A 50 -5.46 -3.87 4.65
C LEU A 50 -6.06 -3.87 6.08
N LYS A 51 -6.67 -2.76 6.52
CA LYS A 51 -7.40 -2.71 7.79
C LYS A 51 -8.70 -3.51 7.72
N SER A 52 -9.40 -3.44 6.59
CA SER A 52 -10.58 -4.25 6.29
C SER A 52 -10.22 -5.74 6.34
N ALA A 53 -9.21 -6.15 5.57
CA ALA A 53 -8.67 -7.51 5.60
C ALA A 53 -8.32 -7.99 7.01
N LYS A 54 -7.69 -7.13 7.83
CA LYS A 54 -7.36 -7.48 9.21
C LYS A 54 -8.60 -7.68 10.09
N HIS A 55 -9.63 -6.85 9.89
CA HIS A 55 -10.87 -6.93 10.65
C HIS A 55 -11.59 -8.26 10.39
N GLU A 56 -11.68 -8.64 9.11
CA GLU A 56 -12.43 -9.81 8.65
C GLU A 56 -11.62 -11.11 8.71
N LEU A 57 -10.30 -11.04 8.89
CA LEU A 57 -9.38 -12.17 8.79
C LEU A 57 -9.81 -13.45 9.54
N LYS A 58 -10.45 -13.32 10.70
CA LYS A 58 -10.88 -14.48 11.49
C LYS A 58 -12.25 -15.02 11.07
N ASP A 59 -13.10 -14.15 10.56
CA ASP A 59 -14.50 -14.46 10.27
C ASP A 59 -14.66 -14.90 8.82
N SER A 60 -13.94 -14.25 7.90
CA SER A 60 -13.90 -14.57 6.47
C SER A 60 -12.48 -14.36 5.90
N PRO A 61 -11.58 -15.36 6.06
CA PRO A 61 -10.20 -15.27 5.57
C PRO A 61 -10.09 -15.05 4.05
N ASP A 62 -11.05 -15.54 3.28
CA ASP A 62 -11.17 -15.41 1.81
C ASP A 62 -11.47 -13.97 1.38
N PHE A 63 -12.43 -13.31 2.02
CA PHE A 63 -12.67 -11.88 1.82
C PHE A 63 -11.47 -11.06 2.27
N ALA A 64 -10.84 -11.42 3.39
CA ALA A 64 -9.62 -10.76 3.83
C ALA A 64 -8.48 -10.90 2.81
N ASN A 65 -8.33 -12.06 2.16
CA ASN A 65 -7.34 -12.25 1.11
C ASN A 65 -7.65 -11.38 -0.11
N TYR A 66 -8.90 -11.38 -0.57
CA TYR A 66 -9.36 -10.56 -1.67
C TYR A 66 -9.05 -9.07 -1.43
N ASP A 67 -9.33 -8.56 -0.23
CA ASP A 67 -9.02 -7.18 0.19
C ASP A 67 -7.52 -6.86 0.13
N VAL A 68 -6.66 -7.84 0.40
CA VAL A 68 -5.21 -7.66 0.21
C VAL A 68 -4.85 -7.66 -1.27
N MET A 69 -5.41 -8.56 -2.08
CA MET A 69 -5.11 -8.68 -3.51
C MET A 69 -5.45 -7.40 -4.26
N VAL A 70 -6.58 -6.75 -4.00
CA VAL A 70 -6.97 -5.51 -4.67
C VAL A 70 -5.98 -4.35 -4.44
N CYS A 71 -5.12 -4.43 -3.42
CA CYS A 71 -4.09 -3.43 -3.18
C CYS A 71 -3.03 -3.36 -4.31
N THR A 72 -2.87 -4.41 -5.12
CA THR A 72 -1.90 -4.44 -6.25
C THR A 72 -2.25 -3.46 -7.36
N ASP A 73 -3.53 -3.09 -7.50
CA ASP A 73 -3.97 -2.11 -8.50
C ASP A 73 -3.46 -0.71 -8.13
N GLY A 74 -3.49 -0.40 -6.84
CA GLY A 74 -2.95 0.85 -6.29
C GLY A 74 -1.46 1.02 -6.57
N THR A 75 -0.65 -0.03 -6.37
CA THR A 75 0.79 0.03 -6.66
C THR A 75 1.09 0.12 -8.15
N THR A 76 0.32 -0.58 -8.99
CA THR A 76 0.44 -0.49 -10.45
C THR A 76 0.20 0.93 -10.96
N MET A 77 -0.84 1.60 -10.43
CA MET A 77 -1.14 2.98 -10.77
C MET A 77 -0.01 3.93 -10.34
N MET A 78 0.50 3.77 -9.12
CA MET A 78 1.61 4.59 -8.61
C MET A 78 2.87 4.46 -9.49
N LYS A 79 3.24 3.25 -9.91
CA LYS A 79 4.40 3.03 -10.81
C LYS A 79 4.25 3.80 -12.13
N LYS A 80 3.04 3.84 -12.71
CA LYS A 80 2.77 4.57 -13.96
C LYS A 80 2.89 6.09 -13.80
N LEU A 81 2.50 6.63 -12.64
CA LEU A 81 2.63 8.07 -12.34
C LEU A 81 4.09 8.45 -12.11
N ILE A 82 4.81 7.67 -11.29
CA ILE A 82 6.16 7.98 -10.85
C ILE A 82 7.19 7.71 -11.95
N GLY A 83 6.98 6.66 -12.76
CA GLY A 83 7.96 6.19 -13.75
C GLY A 83 8.32 7.21 -14.85
N LYS A 84 7.57 8.31 -14.96
CA LYS A 84 7.84 9.41 -15.89
C LYS A 84 8.85 10.42 -15.34
N ASN A 85 9.11 10.40 -14.04
CA ASN A 85 9.89 11.42 -13.35
C ASN A 85 11.28 10.88 -12.96
N THR A 86 12.32 11.67 -13.17
CA THR A 86 13.73 11.29 -12.88
C THR A 86 14.27 11.91 -11.60
N ASP A 87 13.49 12.76 -10.94
CA ASP A 87 13.90 13.45 -9.73
C ASP A 87 14.05 12.49 -8.53
N LYS A 88 14.85 12.90 -7.54
CA LYS A 88 15.20 12.09 -6.37
C LYS A 88 13.97 11.68 -5.56
N VAL A 89 12.96 12.55 -5.47
CA VAL A 89 11.75 12.28 -4.67
C VAL A 89 10.89 11.23 -5.36
N SER A 90 10.71 11.34 -6.68
CA SER A 90 10.04 10.32 -7.48
C SER A 90 10.74 8.96 -7.38
N LYS A 91 12.08 8.90 -7.48
CA LYS A 91 12.82 7.65 -7.25
C LYS A 91 12.59 7.07 -5.85
N THR A 92 12.50 7.92 -4.83
CA THR A 92 12.21 7.49 -3.46
C THR A 92 10.83 6.85 -3.35
N VAL A 93 9.80 7.46 -3.94
CA VAL A 93 8.44 6.87 -3.92
C VAL A 93 8.37 5.61 -4.76
N MET A 94 9.13 5.51 -5.87
CA MET A 94 9.23 4.26 -6.62
C MET A 94 9.72 3.11 -5.73
N LEU A 95 10.78 3.33 -4.95
CA LEU A 95 11.29 2.34 -4.00
C LEU A 95 10.27 2.00 -2.90
N MET A 96 9.55 3.00 -2.37
CA MET A 96 8.46 2.76 -1.42
C MET A 96 7.33 1.93 -2.04
N THR A 97 7.02 2.17 -3.31
CA THR A 97 5.99 1.44 -4.06
C THR A 97 6.39 -0.01 -4.25
N LEU A 98 7.63 -0.28 -4.69
CA LEU A 98 8.15 -1.65 -4.81
C LEU A 98 8.18 -2.36 -3.45
N LYS A 99 8.59 -1.67 -2.38
CA LYS A 99 8.54 -2.25 -1.03
C LYS A 99 7.11 -2.56 -0.59
N MET A 100 6.14 -1.76 -1.00
CA MET A 100 4.73 -2.02 -0.74
C MET A 100 4.22 -3.25 -1.50
N GLU A 101 4.66 -3.47 -2.74
CA GLU A 101 4.34 -4.69 -3.50
C GLU A 101 4.84 -5.95 -2.80
N GLU A 102 6.07 -5.94 -2.27
CA GLU A 102 6.59 -7.05 -1.46
C GLU A 102 5.75 -7.30 -0.20
N LEU A 103 5.35 -6.24 0.49
CA LEU A 103 4.53 -6.34 1.71
C LEU A 103 3.12 -6.85 1.41
N ILE A 104 2.52 -6.43 0.30
CA ILE A 104 1.24 -6.95 -0.19
C ILE A 104 1.37 -8.43 -0.52
N ALA A 105 2.42 -8.84 -1.25
CA ALA A 105 2.65 -10.24 -1.58
C ALA A 105 2.81 -11.12 -0.32
N MET A 106 3.54 -10.65 0.69
CA MET A 106 3.64 -11.33 1.97
C MET A 106 2.28 -11.40 2.69
N ALA A 107 1.49 -10.32 2.65
CA ALA A 107 0.16 -10.31 3.24
C ALA A 107 -0.78 -11.31 2.54
N VAL A 108 -0.78 -11.38 1.21
CA VAL A 108 -1.55 -12.38 0.42
C VAL A 108 -1.16 -13.80 0.84
N GLY A 109 0.14 -14.10 0.89
CA GLY A 109 0.60 -15.42 1.31
C GLY A 109 0.19 -15.76 2.75
N ALA A 110 0.20 -14.75 3.64
CA ALA A 110 -0.17 -14.95 5.04
C ALA A 110 -1.68 -15.13 5.24
N THR A 111 -2.53 -14.43 4.49
CA THR A 111 -3.99 -14.62 4.51
C THR A 111 -4.39 -15.96 3.89
N LEU A 112 -3.78 -16.34 2.78
CA LEU A 112 -3.97 -17.64 2.13
C LEU A 112 -3.65 -18.81 3.09
N ALA A 113 -2.55 -18.71 3.83
CA ALA A 113 -2.14 -19.74 4.79
C ALA A 113 -3.12 -19.95 5.96
N VAL A 114 -4.09 -19.06 6.16
CA VAL A 114 -5.12 -19.17 7.22
C VAL A 114 -6.53 -19.39 6.66
N GLY A 115 -6.63 -19.82 5.40
CA GLY A 115 -7.88 -20.21 4.75
C GLY A 115 -8.48 -19.17 3.81
N GLY A 116 -7.70 -18.13 3.46
CA GLY A 116 -8.08 -17.18 2.42
C GLY A 116 -7.66 -17.58 1.03
#